data_AF-A0A956A748-F1
#
_entry.id   AF-A0A956A748-F1
#
_cell.length_a   1.000
_cell.length_b   1.000
_cell.length_c   1.000
_cell.angle_alpha   90.00
_cell.angle_beta   90.00
_cell.angle_gamma   90.00
#
_symmetry.space_group_name_H-M   'P 1'
#
loop_
_entity.id
_entity.type
_entity.pdbx_description
1 polymer ?
#
loop_
_entity_poly.entity_id
_entity_poly.type
_entity_poly.pdbx_seq_one_letter_code
_entity_poly.pdbx_strand_id
1 'polypeptide(L)'
;FRGFGGPQGMVVIETALARAAERLGVDPAELRAAQERASKMEDAVKDAKNRLEDARRRIEELEGREGRFDSELSEWNDRYNKVRAQLDHAQELLEREKSENREHQATIEAFEREVADLEGQLQQVEASREQDSEQLSDLKSKTVQKDRRIDELQRELDLMEFDLRHARDELEAIQDSMNHENTETRKLERELTLLREVIQEKESIIKELQIEIEEQEREIYDLKMGTGVKDLEKARTEMLEKYFEKNREAEDLRRKLSDLEKKYSGMEQDLADYEDRIAEAKDVSQHPDFQRKVRELERLQGDLDEARESIEKLEKKLETFGPDAKAKLDAELNFLRRKNQALEEKVEELGAASDERATTGAELTFARKKNEALESKVAELEEAVAAAKKEARASEDRADAAVVSSGGGASSEDLDEARKDAEEAREEVARLRRELEEAREAAKTAAAAAPAPAPTEDATGQSSVDNARRIDAMESVDEVMELFGSWKSNVTLLKSYLDEALAAAGEGGSAKEPLESINEVLTIIQADANDMRRELTSLQSNLSGES
;
A
#
# COMPACT_ATOMS: atom_id res chain seq x y z
N PHE A 1 -119.33 77.12 -134.04
CA PHE A 1 -119.72 77.15 -135.46
C PHE A 1 -119.31 75.86 -136.17
N ARG A 2 -120.08 74.76 -136.03
CA ARG A 2 -119.79 73.46 -136.71
C ARG A 2 -120.86 73.06 -137.75
N GLY A 3 -121.75 73.97 -138.13
CA GLY A 3 -122.81 73.73 -139.13
C GLY A 3 -122.73 74.56 -140.41
N PHE A 4 -121.64 75.32 -140.62
CA PHE A 4 -121.51 76.30 -141.71
C PHE A 4 -120.44 75.93 -142.76
N GLY A 5 -119.99 74.67 -142.79
CA GLY A 5 -118.95 74.17 -143.71
C GLY A 5 -119.46 73.57 -145.03
N GLY A 6 -120.75 73.70 -145.34
CA GLY A 6 -121.31 73.31 -146.65
C GLY A 6 -121.19 74.44 -147.67
N PRO A 7 -121.19 74.15 -148.99
CA PRO A 7 -120.98 75.16 -150.04
C PRO A 7 -121.94 76.35 -149.97
N GLN A 8 -123.19 76.15 -149.51
CA GLN A 8 -124.14 77.25 -149.28
C GLN A 8 -123.78 78.13 -148.06
N GLY A 9 -123.20 77.55 -147.00
CA GLY A 9 -122.69 78.28 -145.84
C GLY A 9 -121.46 79.12 -146.18
N MET A 10 -120.60 78.60 -147.07
CA MET A 10 -119.49 79.37 -147.65
C MET A 10 -120.00 80.59 -148.40
N VAL A 11 -121.07 80.50 -149.19
CA VAL A 11 -121.64 81.67 -149.90
C VAL A 11 -122.13 82.74 -148.91
N VAL A 12 -122.80 82.37 -147.82
CA VAL A 12 -123.28 83.35 -146.82
C VAL A 12 -122.12 84.00 -146.08
N ILE A 13 -121.11 83.20 -145.70
CA ILE A 13 -119.87 83.70 -145.11
C ILE A 13 -119.18 84.65 -146.09
N GLU A 14 -119.09 84.29 -147.37
CA GLU A 14 -118.53 85.14 -148.43
C GLU A 14 -119.33 86.43 -148.63
N THR A 15 -120.67 86.38 -148.56
CA THR A 15 -121.50 87.59 -148.69
C THR A 15 -121.34 88.51 -147.48
N ALA A 16 -121.21 87.95 -146.28
CA ALA A 16 -120.97 88.69 -145.05
C ALA A 16 -119.54 89.26 -145.00
N LEU A 17 -118.53 88.50 -145.42
CA LEU A 17 -117.14 88.96 -145.57
C LEU A 17 -117.04 90.05 -146.64
N ALA A 18 -117.74 89.92 -147.76
CA ALA A 18 -117.77 90.93 -148.81
C ALA A 18 -118.39 92.25 -148.31
N ARG A 19 -119.52 92.19 -147.59
CA ARG A 19 -120.14 93.38 -146.97
C ARG A 19 -119.33 93.99 -145.84
N ALA A 20 -118.64 93.16 -145.03
CA ALA A 20 -117.75 93.64 -143.98
C ALA A 20 -116.50 94.31 -144.56
N ALA A 21 -115.93 93.74 -145.61
CA ALA A 21 -114.83 94.29 -146.39
C ALA A 21 -115.20 95.64 -147.04
N GLU A 22 -116.36 95.72 -147.68
CA GLU A 22 -116.91 96.95 -148.27
C GLU A 22 -117.15 98.06 -147.22
N ARG A 23 -117.65 97.72 -146.03
CA ARG A 23 -117.85 98.67 -144.92
C ARG A 23 -116.55 99.13 -144.24
N LEU A 24 -115.51 98.31 -144.26
CA LEU A 24 -114.21 98.62 -143.69
C LEU A 24 -113.27 99.27 -144.72
N GLY A 25 -113.70 99.41 -145.98
CA GLY A 25 -112.90 99.99 -147.06
C GLY A 25 -111.71 99.11 -147.47
N VAL A 26 -111.78 97.81 -147.22
CA VAL A 26 -110.71 96.84 -147.47
C VAL A 26 -111.20 95.82 -148.50
N ASP A 27 -110.36 95.41 -149.44
CA ASP A 27 -110.73 94.43 -150.48
C ASP A 27 -111.10 93.07 -149.83
N PRO A 28 -112.24 92.43 -150.19
CA PRO A 28 -112.59 91.09 -149.71
C PRO A 28 -111.47 90.04 -149.91
N ALA A 29 -110.62 90.22 -150.92
CA ALA A 29 -109.44 89.37 -151.11
C ALA A 29 -108.37 89.58 -150.02
N GLU A 30 -108.14 90.83 -149.62
CA GLU A 30 -107.21 91.17 -148.53
C GLU A 30 -107.71 90.67 -147.18
N LEU A 31 -109.02 90.71 -146.94
CA LEU A 31 -109.63 90.19 -145.72
C LEU A 31 -109.51 88.66 -145.62
N ARG A 32 -109.67 87.92 -146.72
CA ARG A 32 -109.37 86.47 -146.77
C ARG A 32 -107.89 86.20 -146.55
N ALA A 33 -107.00 86.97 -147.17
CA ALA A 33 -105.56 86.82 -146.97
C ALA A 33 -105.15 87.11 -145.51
N ALA A 34 -105.77 88.08 -144.86
CA ALA A 34 -105.58 88.38 -143.45
C ALA A 34 -106.12 87.24 -142.55
N GLN A 35 -107.29 86.68 -142.86
CA GLN A 35 -107.86 85.55 -142.12
C GLN A 35 -107.02 84.27 -142.28
N GLU A 36 -106.50 83.99 -143.48
CA GLU A 36 -105.56 82.88 -143.71
C GLU A 36 -104.24 83.10 -142.97
N ARG A 37 -103.70 84.34 -142.96
CA ARG A 37 -102.51 84.68 -142.16
C ARG A 37 -102.78 84.50 -140.66
N ALA A 38 -103.94 84.93 -140.18
CA ALA A 38 -104.35 84.76 -138.78
C ALA A 38 -104.47 83.28 -138.41
N SER A 39 -105.13 82.46 -139.24
CA SER A 39 -105.20 81.00 -139.04
C SER A 39 -103.81 80.35 -139.04
N LYS A 40 -102.93 80.72 -139.98
CA LYS A 40 -101.54 80.23 -140.00
C LYS A 40 -100.75 80.62 -138.76
N MET A 41 -100.97 81.84 -138.26
CA MET A 41 -100.35 82.32 -137.01
C MET A 41 -100.95 81.64 -135.78
N GLU A 42 -102.25 81.36 -135.75
CA GLU A 42 -102.92 80.59 -134.70
C GLU A 42 -102.37 79.16 -134.64
N ASP A 43 -102.23 78.50 -135.80
CA ASP A 43 -101.61 77.18 -135.91
C ASP A 43 -100.14 77.23 -135.45
N ALA A 44 -99.36 78.23 -135.89
CA ALA A 44 -97.97 78.40 -135.47
C ALA A 44 -97.83 78.67 -133.96
N VAL A 45 -98.74 79.46 -133.37
CA VAL A 45 -98.78 79.73 -131.92
C VAL A 45 -99.18 78.45 -131.16
N LYS A 46 -100.14 77.69 -131.68
CA LYS A 46 -100.53 76.41 -131.09
C LYS A 46 -99.38 75.40 -131.13
N ASP A 47 -98.67 75.31 -132.25
CA ASP A 47 -97.48 74.47 -132.40
C ASP A 47 -96.35 74.93 -131.48
N ALA A 48 -96.10 76.24 -131.36
CA ALA A 48 -95.10 76.79 -130.44
C ALA A 48 -95.47 76.52 -128.97
N LYS A 49 -96.76 76.63 -128.61
CA LYS A 49 -97.26 76.27 -127.28
C LYS A 49 -97.07 74.78 -126.99
N ASN A 50 -97.44 73.91 -127.94
CA ASN A 50 -97.23 72.47 -127.80
C ASN A 50 -95.74 72.15 -127.61
N ARG A 51 -94.85 72.75 -128.41
CA ARG A 51 -93.39 72.59 -128.24
C ARG A 51 -92.89 73.11 -126.90
N LEU A 52 -93.43 74.23 -126.40
CA LEU A 52 -93.08 74.78 -125.09
C LEU A 52 -93.56 73.86 -123.96
N GLU A 53 -94.77 73.32 -124.06
CA GLU A 53 -95.31 72.34 -123.10
C GLU A 53 -94.49 71.05 -123.10
N ASP A 54 -94.12 70.54 -124.27
CA ASP A 54 -93.24 69.38 -124.41
C ASP A 54 -91.84 69.65 -123.84
N ALA A 55 -91.28 70.84 -124.08
CA ALA A 55 -90.01 71.25 -123.50
C ALA A 55 -90.09 71.37 -121.97
N ARG A 56 -91.19 71.91 -121.43
CA ARG A 56 -91.44 71.98 -119.98
C ARG A 56 -91.54 70.60 -119.36
N ARG A 57 -92.33 69.69 -119.95
CA ARG A 57 -92.38 68.29 -119.52
C ARG A 57 -91.00 67.65 -119.55
N ARG A 58 -90.20 67.95 -120.58
CA ARG A 58 -88.85 67.43 -120.67
C ARG A 58 -87.93 67.98 -119.58
N ILE A 59 -88.06 69.26 -119.23
CA ILE A 59 -87.33 69.87 -118.11
C ILE A 59 -87.75 69.21 -116.79
N GLU A 60 -89.06 69.07 -116.52
CA GLU A 60 -89.57 68.40 -115.33
C GLU A 60 -89.07 66.94 -115.22
N GLU A 61 -89.04 66.21 -116.35
CA GLU A 61 -88.46 64.87 -116.40
C GLU A 61 -86.95 64.86 -116.08
N LEU A 62 -86.20 65.86 -116.56
CA LEU A 62 -84.77 65.98 -116.32
C LEU A 62 -84.48 66.38 -114.87
N GLU A 63 -85.20 67.36 -114.33
CA GLU A 63 -85.11 67.76 -112.90
C GLU A 63 -85.49 66.58 -112.00
N GLY A 64 -86.52 65.82 -112.35
CA GLY A 64 -86.88 64.60 -111.64
C GLY A 64 -85.83 63.49 -111.74
N ARG A 65 -85.04 63.43 -112.82
CA ARG A 65 -83.87 62.54 -112.94
C ARG A 65 -82.70 63.04 -112.09
N GLU A 66 -82.41 64.34 -112.14
CA GLU A 66 -81.37 64.99 -111.35
C GLU A 66 -81.60 64.78 -109.85
N GLY A 67 -82.81 65.03 -109.34
CA GLY A 67 -83.13 64.80 -107.93
C GLY A 67 -82.99 63.33 -107.49
N ARG A 68 -83.21 62.37 -108.40
CA ARG A 68 -82.89 60.96 -108.13
C ARG A 68 -81.40 60.71 -108.05
N PHE A 69 -80.62 61.26 -108.98
CA PHE A 69 -79.16 61.16 -108.93
C PHE A 69 -78.57 61.83 -107.69
N ASP A 70 -79.10 62.97 -107.24
CA ASP A 70 -78.66 63.62 -106.00
C ASP A 70 -78.94 62.76 -104.77
N SER A 71 -80.12 62.13 -104.72
CA SER A 71 -80.47 61.20 -103.64
C SER A 71 -79.53 59.98 -103.64
N GLU A 72 -79.27 59.41 -104.82
CA GLU A 72 -78.31 58.30 -104.97
C GLU A 72 -76.89 58.72 -104.56
N LEU A 73 -76.43 59.92 -104.95
CA LEU A 73 -75.14 60.46 -104.55
C LEU A 73 -75.04 60.67 -103.04
N SER A 74 -76.11 61.15 -102.40
CA SER A 74 -76.19 61.27 -100.94
C SER A 74 -76.07 59.91 -100.26
N GLU A 75 -76.81 58.90 -100.73
CA GLU A 75 -76.71 57.54 -100.19
C GLU A 75 -75.31 56.94 -100.39
N TRP A 76 -74.68 57.17 -101.54
CA TRP A 76 -73.31 56.74 -101.79
C TRP A 76 -72.31 57.43 -100.86
N ASN A 77 -72.48 58.73 -100.60
CA ASN A 77 -71.66 59.46 -99.64
C ASN A 77 -71.84 58.93 -98.21
N ASP A 78 -73.07 58.61 -97.79
CA ASP A 78 -73.33 58.01 -96.48
C ASP A 78 -72.69 56.63 -96.35
N ARG A 79 -72.78 55.80 -97.40
CA ARG A 79 -72.11 54.49 -97.45
C ARG A 79 -70.59 54.65 -97.41
N TYR A 80 -70.05 55.59 -98.18
CA TYR A 80 -68.62 55.90 -98.17
C TYR A 80 -68.14 56.33 -96.78
N ASN A 81 -68.86 57.22 -96.11
CA ASN A 81 -68.53 57.68 -94.77
C ASN A 81 -68.59 56.54 -93.74
N LYS A 82 -69.58 55.64 -93.83
CA LYS A 82 -69.66 54.45 -92.97
C LYS A 82 -68.49 53.50 -93.19
N VAL A 83 -68.15 53.20 -94.44
CA VAL A 83 -67.00 52.33 -94.75
C VAL A 83 -65.70 52.97 -94.30
N ARG A 84 -65.56 54.29 -94.46
CA ARG A 84 -64.40 55.03 -93.96
C ARG A 84 -64.27 54.95 -92.45
N ALA A 85 -65.35 55.21 -91.70
CA ALA A 85 -65.35 55.08 -90.25
C ALA A 85 -65.04 53.64 -89.77
N GLN A 86 -65.54 52.63 -90.48
CA GLN A 86 -65.20 51.23 -90.22
C GLN A 86 -63.72 50.93 -90.50
N LEU A 87 -63.15 51.49 -91.57
CA LEU A 87 -61.74 51.36 -91.89
C LEU A 87 -60.86 52.02 -90.81
N ASP A 88 -61.22 53.22 -90.36
CA ASP A 88 -60.50 53.94 -89.30
C ASP A 88 -60.53 53.12 -87.99
N HIS A 89 -61.70 52.60 -87.60
CA HIS A 89 -61.82 51.73 -86.42
C HIS A 89 -61.00 50.43 -86.53
N ALA A 90 -61.01 49.78 -87.71
CA ALA A 90 -60.20 48.59 -87.95
C ALA A 90 -58.69 48.88 -87.90
N GLN A 91 -58.27 50.07 -88.35
CA GLN A 91 -56.89 50.52 -88.23
C GLN A 91 -56.48 50.77 -86.78
N GLU A 92 -57.34 51.38 -85.97
CA GLU A 92 -57.10 51.57 -84.54
C GLU A 92 -56.94 50.24 -83.80
N LEU A 93 -57.83 49.27 -84.06
CA LEU A 93 -57.72 47.92 -83.48
C LEU A 93 -56.42 47.23 -83.90
N LEU A 94 -56.05 47.33 -85.19
CA LEU A 94 -54.82 46.73 -85.69
C LEU A 94 -53.58 47.34 -85.03
N GLU A 95 -53.52 48.66 -84.84
CA GLU A 95 -52.39 49.30 -84.17
C GLU A 95 -52.33 48.97 -82.67
N ARG A 96 -53.50 48.85 -82.00
CA ARG A 96 -53.56 48.36 -80.62
C ARG A 96 -52.99 46.94 -80.49
N GLU A 97 -53.46 46.01 -81.31
CA GLU A 97 -52.96 44.63 -81.33
C GLU A 97 -51.46 44.55 -81.66
N LYS A 98 -50.97 45.41 -82.56
CA LYS A 98 -49.53 45.51 -82.82
C LYS A 98 -48.76 46.02 -81.60
N SER A 99 -49.28 47.00 -80.86
CA SER A 99 -48.63 47.45 -79.62
C SER A 99 -48.62 46.36 -78.54
N GLU A 100 -49.74 45.67 -78.33
CA GLU A 100 -49.84 44.57 -77.37
C GLU A 100 -48.89 43.41 -77.75
N ASN A 101 -48.80 43.07 -79.04
CA ASN A 101 -47.82 42.08 -79.52
C ASN A 101 -46.35 42.51 -79.29
N ARG A 102 -46.03 43.79 -79.45
CA ARG A 102 -44.67 44.29 -79.14
C ARG A 102 -44.36 44.20 -77.65
N GLU A 103 -45.33 44.51 -76.80
CA GLU A 103 -45.19 44.39 -75.35
C GLU A 103 -45.01 42.92 -74.93
N HIS A 104 -45.84 42.02 -75.46
CA HIS A 104 -45.70 40.59 -75.22
C HIS A 104 -44.34 40.06 -75.70
N GLN A 105 -43.87 40.46 -76.88
CA GLN A 105 -42.55 40.07 -77.36
C GLN A 105 -41.44 40.56 -76.42
N ALA A 106 -41.53 41.81 -75.94
CA ALA A 106 -40.56 42.33 -74.97
C ALA A 106 -40.59 41.55 -73.64
N THR A 107 -41.77 41.14 -73.16
CA THR A 107 -41.88 40.31 -71.95
C THR A 107 -41.31 38.91 -72.15
N ILE A 108 -41.52 38.30 -73.32
CA ILE A 108 -40.95 36.99 -73.66
C ILE A 108 -39.42 37.07 -73.66
N GLU A 109 -38.85 38.08 -74.32
CA GLU A 109 -37.40 38.28 -74.31
C GLU A 109 -36.84 38.55 -72.92
N ALA A 110 -37.61 39.19 -72.02
CA ALA A 110 -37.19 39.39 -70.64
C ALA A 110 -37.14 38.05 -69.87
N PHE A 111 -38.18 37.21 -70.00
CA PHE A 111 -38.20 35.89 -69.38
C PHE A 111 -37.15 34.94 -69.97
N GLU A 112 -36.89 35.00 -71.28
CA GLU A 112 -35.82 34.20 -71.90
C GLU A 112 -34.44 34.54 -71.33
N ARG A 113 -34.16 35.82 -71.07
CA ARG A 113 -32.92 36.25 -70.40
C ARG A 113 -32.84 35.75 -68.97
N GLU A 114 -33.93 35.86 -68.21
CA GLU A 114 -33.99 35.36 -66.83
C GLU A 114 -33.79 33.84 -66.76
N VAL A 115 -34.40 33.08 -67.68
CA VAL A 115 -34.20 31.63 -67.79
C VAL A 115 -32.73 31.31 -68.09
N ALA A 116 -32.10 32.01 -69.05
CA ALA A 116 -30.69 31.81 -69.36
C ALA A 116 -29.76 32.11 -68.18
N ASP A 117 -30.05 33.18 -67.41
CA ASP A 117 -29.28 33.53 -66.21
C ASP A 117 -29.44 32.46 -65.12
N LEU A 118 -30.67 31.97 -64.90
CA LEU A 118 -30.94 30.90 -63.93
C LEU A 118 -30.31 29.57 -64.33
N GLU A 119 -30.33 29.21 -65.62
CA GLU A 119 -29.61 28.06 -66.16
C GLU A 119 -28.10 28.17 -65.94
N GLY A 120 -27.52 29.37 -66.14
CA GLY A 120 -26.12 29.63 -65.83
C GLY A 120 -25.78 29.47 -64.34
N GLN A 121 -26.64 29.97 -63.46
CA GLN A 121 -26.49 29.79 -62.01
C GLN A 121 -26.60 28.32 -61.61
N LEU A 122 -27.52 27.56 -62.22
CA LEU A 122 -27.67 26.13 -61.97
C LEU A 122 -26.40 25.37 -62.37
N GLN A 123 -25.86 25.64 -63.56
CA GLN A 123 -24.61 25.02 -64.03
C GLN A 123 -23.44 25.33 -63.09
N GLN A 124 -23.35 26.56 -62.58
CA GLN A 124 -22.30 26.93 -61.62
C GLN A 124 -22.44 26.17 -60.29
N VAL A 125 -23.66 26.02 -59.78
CA VAL A 125 -23.92 25.26 -58.55
C VAL A 125 -23.62 23.78 -58.75
N GLU A 126 -23.99 23.20 -59.90
CA GLU A 126 -23.68 21.81 -60.24
C GLU A 126 -22.17 21.56 -60.32
N ALA A 127 -21.42 22.46 -60.96
CA ALA A 127 -19.96 22.38 -61.01
C ALA A 127 -19.32 22.48 -59.61
N SER A 128 -19.80 23.39 -58.76
CA SER A 128 -19.34 23.49 -57.36
C SER A 128 -19.65 22.22 -56.58
N ARG A 129 -20.84 21.64 -56.78
CA ARG A 129 -21.26 20.39 -56.12
C ARG A 129 -20.37 19.21 -56.55
N GLU A 130 -19.99 19.13 -57.82
CA GLU A 130 -19.09 18.10 -58.32
C GLU A 130 -17.70 18.23 -57.69
N GLN A 131 -17.15 19.46 -57.64
CA GLN A 131 -15.89 19.74 -56.95
C GLN A 131 -15.93 19.37 -55.46
N ASP A 132 -16.99 19.75 -54.74
CA ASP A 132 -17.15 19.40 -53.33
C ASP A 132 -17.27 17.89 -53.13
N SER A 133 -17.92 17.18 -54.06
CA SER A 133 -18.04 15.73 -54.05
C SER A 133 -16.68 15.05 -54.24
N GLU A 134 -15.84 15.55 -55.14
CA GLU A 134 -14.45 15.06 -55.30
C GLU A 134 -13.62 15.31 -54.04
N GLN A 135 -13.68 16.52 -53.47
CA GLN A 135 -12.98 16.85 -52.22
C GLN A 135 -13.42 15.94 -51.06
N LEU A 136 -14.71 15.65 -50.97
CA LEU A 136 -15.27 14.76 -49.96
C LEU A 136 -14.82 13.31 -50.16
N SER A 137 -14.72 12.83 -51.41
CA SER A 137 -14.13 11.53 -51.74
C SER A 137 -12.65 11.44 -51.33
N ASP A 138 -11.86 12.48 -51.65
CA ASP A 138 -10.46 12.57 -51.28
C ASP A 138 -10.26 12.56 -49.76
N LEU A 139 -11.04 13.37 -49.03
CA LEU A 139 -11.01 13.39 -47.57
C LEU A 139 -11.39 12.03 -46.97
N LYS A 140 -12.43 11.37 -47.50
CA LYS A 140 -12.79 10.01 -47.07
C LYS A 140 -11.64 9.02 -47.27
N SER A 141 -10.97 9.05 -48.42
CA SER A 141 -9.82 8.18 -48.70
C SER A 141 -8.66 8.43 -47.72
N LYS A 142 -8.37 9.70 -47.40
CA LYS A 142 -7.34 10.10 -46.43
C LYS A 142 -7.70 9.65 -45.01
N THR A 143 -8.97 9.75 -44.61
CA THR A 143 -9.44 9.25 -43.32
C THR A 143 -9.22 7.75 -43.22
N VAL A 144 -9.65 6.97 -44.21
CA VAL A 144 -9.45 5.51 -44.24
C VAL A 144 -7.96 5.13 -44.21
N GLN A 145 -7.09 5.89 -44.89
CA GLN A 145 -5.64 5.68 -44.83
C GLN A 145 -5.08 5.94 -43.42
N LYS A 146 -5.53 7.01 -42.76
CA LYS A 146 -5.12 7.33 -41.39
C LYS A 146 -5.62 6.29 -40.38
N ASP A 147 -6.84 5.80 -40.53
CA ASP A 147 -7.40 4.75 -39.67
C ASP A 147 -6.57 3.47 -39.79
N ARG A 148 -6.21 3.06 -41.01
CA ARG A 148 -5.29 1.92 -41.22
C ARG A 148 -3.93 2.15 -40.56
N ARG A 149 -3.38 3.36 -40.62
CA ARG A 149 -2.11 3.68 -39.96
C ARG A 149 -2.22 3.64 -38.44
N ILE A 150 -3.37 4.06 -37.88
CA ILE A 150 -3.65 3.94 -36.44
C ILE A 150 -3.69 2.45 -36.06
N ASP A 151 -4.40 1.62 -36.82
CA ASP A 151 -4.47 0.17 -36.56
C ASP A 151 -3.08 -0.50 -36.65
N GLU A 152 -2.23 -0.07 -37.58
CA GLU A 152 -0.83 -0.54 -37.67
C GLU A 152 -0.03 -0.14 -36.42
N LEU A 153 -0.08 1.13 -36.03
CA LEU A 153 0.62 1.63 -34.84
C LEU A 153 0.12 0.98 -33.55
N GLN A 154 -1.16 0.67 -33.44
CA GLN A 154 -1.73 -0.06 -32.31
C GLN A 154 -1.16 -1.49 -32.23
N ARG A 155 -1.08 -2.20 -33.36
CA ARG A 155 -0.44 -3.54 -33.38
C ARG A 155 1.05 -3.49 -33.03
N GLU A 156 1.77 -2.48 -33.52
CA GLU A 156 3.17 -2.26 -33.15
C GLU A 156 3.32 -2.00 -31.64
N LEU A 157 2.41 -1.21 -31.06
CA LEU A 157 2.37 -0.96 -29.62
C LEU A 157 2.09 -2.24 -28.83
N ASP A 158 1.08 -3.03 -29.22
CA ASP A 158 0.73 -4.30 -28.56
C ASP A 158 1.91 -5.29 -28.56
N LEU A 159 2.66 -5.38 -29.67
CA LEU A 159 3.86 -6.20 -29.76
C LEU A 159 4.97 -5.70 -28.82
N MET A 160 5.23 -4.39 -28.78
CA MET A 160 6.21 -3.82 -27.85
C MET A 160 5.80 -4.00 -26.38
N GLU A 161 4.50 -3.90 -26.06
CA GLU A 161 4.00 -4.17 -24.72
C GLU A 161 4.18 -5.64 -24.33
N PHE A 162 3.96 -6.56 -25.25
CA PHE A 162 4.22 -7.99 -25.04
C PHE A 162 5.71 -8.24 -24.77
N ASP A 163 6.61 -7.69 -25.59
CA ASP A 163 8.05 -7.85 -25.43
C ASP A 163 8.54 -7.25 -24.09
N LEU A 164 8.00 -6.09 -23.68
CA LEU A 164 8.32 -5.48 -22.38
C LEU A 164 7.83 -6.32 -21.20
N ARG A 165 6.66 -6.96 -21.30
CA ARG A 165 6.18 -7.89 -20.27
C ARG A 165 7.09 -9.10 -20.19
N HIS A 166 7.44 -9.69 -21.33
CA HIS A 166 8.34 -10.83 -21.39
C HIS A 166 9.70 -10.51 -20.76
N ALA A 167 10.30 -9.36 -21.10
CA ALA A 167 11.56 -8.92 -20.51
C ALA A 167 11.45 -8.68 -18.99
N ARG A 168 10.31 -8.20 -18.49
CA ARG A 168 10.06 -8.07 -17.04
C ARG A 168 9.98 -9.42 -16.35
N ASP A 169 9.25 -10.38 -16.93
CA ASP A 169 9.14 -11.74 -16.40
C ASP A 169 10.52 -12.44 -16.37
N GLU A 170 11.35 -12.22 -17.40
CA GLU A 170 12.74 -12.72 -17.43
C GLU A 170 13.61 -12.08 -16.34
N LEU A 171 13.48 -10.76 -16.12
CA LEU A 171 14.20 -10.06 -15.05
C LEU A 171 13.77 -10.57 -13.66
N GLU A 172 12.48 -10.78 -13.45
CA GLU A 172 11.96 -11.35 -12.19
C GLU A 172 12.50 -12.77 -11.96
N ALA A 173 12.50 -13.62 -12.99
CA ALA A 173 13.07 -14.97 -12.91
C ALA A 173 14.58 -14.95 -12.59
N ILE A 174 15.35 -14.04 -13.18
CA ILE A 174 16.77 -13.87 -12.88
C ILE A 174 16.96 -13.37 -11.44
N GLN A 175 16.14 -12.43 -10.98
CA GLN A 175 16.19 -11.91 -9.63
C GLN A 175 15.90 -13.00 -8.58
N ASP A 176 14.89 -13.83 -8.82
CA ASP A 176 14.58 -14.98 -7.96
C ASP A 176 15.71 -16.01 -7.94
N SER A 177 16.31 -16.31 -9.10
CA SER A 177 17.49 -17.17 -9.19
C SER A 177 18.65 -16.61 -8.37
N MET A 178 18.93 -15.31 -8.49
CA MET A 178 19.99 -14.64 -7.74
C MET A 178 19.72 -14.66 -6.22
N ASN A 179 18.48 -14.43 -5.80
CA ASN A 179 18.08 -14.52 -4.41
C ASN A 179 18.29 -15.94 -3.86
N HIS A 180 17.91 -16.97 -4.63
CA HIS A 180 18.14 -18.36 -4.27
C HIS A 180 19.64 -18.66 -4.12
N GLU A 181 20.46 -18.31 -5.11
CA GLU A 181 21.92 -18.47 -5.06
C GLU A 181 22.54 -17.72 -3.88
N ASN A 182 22.07 -16.52 -3.56
CA ASN A 182 22.54 -15.77 -2.39
C ASN A 182 22.18 -16.49 -1.07
N THR A 183 21.00 -17.10 -0.97
CA THR A 183 20.63 -17.88 0.23
C THR A 183 21.48 -19.13 0.37
N GLU A 184 21.76 -19.85 -0.72
CA GLU A 184 22.67 -21.00 -0.73
C GLU A 184 24.10 -20.59 -0.38
N THR A 185 24.60 -19.49 -0.96
CA THR A 185 25.92 -18.91 -0.62
C THR A 185 26.03 -18.65 0.88
N ARG A 186 25.00 -18.01 1.48
CA ARG A 186 24.98 -17.77 2.94
C ARG A 186 24.94 -19.05 3.78
N LYS A 187 24.28 -20.11 3.32
CA LYS A 187 24.30 -21.42 4.01
C LYS A 187 25.70 -22.02 3.99
N LEU A 188 26.34 -22.04 2.82
CA LEU A 188 27.70 -22.54 2.64
C LEU A 188 28.71 -21.72 3.46
N GLU A 189 28.55 -20.40 3.55
CA GLU A 189 29.40 -19.55 4.40
C GLU A 189 29.27 -19.88 5.90
N ARG A 190 28.05 -20.16 6.39
CA ARG A 190 27.84 -20.63 7.77
C ARG A 190 28.46 -22.00 8.00
N GLU A 191 28.27 -22.94 7.07
CA GLU A 191 28.89 -24.27 7.14
C GLU A 191 30.43 -24.17 7.15
N LEU A 192 31.01 -23.30 6.31
CA LEU A 192 32.45 -23.03 6.32
C LEU A 192 32.92 -22.43 7.66
N THR A 193 32.12 -21.55 8.27
CA THR A 193 32.44 -20.96 9.57
C THR A 193 32.43 -22.01 10.67
N LEU A 194 31.39 -22.84 10.72
CA LEU A 194 31.30 -23.97 11.66
C LEU A 194 32.47 -24.95 11.48
N LEU A 195 32.81 -25.29 10.24
CA LEU A 195 33.96 -26.16 9.97
C LEU A 195 35.28 -25.53 10.44
N ARG A 196 35.46 -24.21 10.29
CA ARG A 196 36.64 -23.50 10.82
C ARG A 196 36.69 -23.53 12.35
N GLU A 197 35.57 -23.34 13.04
CA GLU A 197 35.47 -23.45 14.50
C GLU A 197 35.82 -24.87 14.96
N VAL A 198 35.25 -25.90 14.34
CA VAL A 198 35.58 -27.30 14.64
C VAL A 198 37.07 -27.57 14.41
N ILE A 199 37.67 -27.05 13.33
CA ILE A 199 39.13 -27.18 13.11
C ILE A 199 39.90 -26.53 14.25
N GLN A 200 39.53 -25.31 14.68
CA GLN A 200 40.19 -24.62 15.80
C GLN A 200 40.07 -25.39 17.12
N GLU A 201 38.89 -25.94 17.43
CA GLU A 201 38.70 -26.80 18.59
C GLU A 201 39.60 -28.04 18.52
N LYS A 202 39.66 -28.71 17.37
CA LYS A 202 40.54 -29.87 17.17
C LYS A 202 42.01 -29.48 17.30
N GLU A 203 42.42 -28.32 16.79
CA GLU A 203 43.77 -27.81 16.98
C GLU A 203 44.09 -27.50 18.46
N SER A 204 43.14 -26.97 19.23
CA SER A 204 43.31 -26.77 20.68
C SER A 204 43.48 -28.09 21.41
N ILE A 205 42.62 -29.08 21.12
CA ILE A 205 42.73 -30.44 21.69
C ILE A 205 44.08 -31.07 21.32
N ILE A 206 44.55 -30.92 20.08
CA ILE A 206 45.87 -31.41 19.67
C ILE A 206 46.97 -30.75 20.50
N LYS A 207 46.91 -29.43 20.75
CA LYS A 207 47.90 -28.74 21.59
C LYS A 207 47.85 -29.20 23.05
N GLU A 208 46.66 -29.39 23.61
CA GLU A 208 46.49 -29.95 24.96
C GLU A 208 47.09 -31.35 25.06
N LEU A 209 46.77 -32.23 24.12
CA LEU A 209 47.36 -33.57 24.04
C LEU A 209 48.88 -33.53 23.84
N GLN A 210 49.41 -32.56 23.09
CA GLN A 210 50.86 -32.36 22.96
C GLN A 210 51.50 -31.96 24.30
N ILE A 211 50.87 -31.06 25.05
CA ILE A 211 51.34 -30.67 26.40
C ILE A 211 51.29 -31.87 27.35
N GLU A 212 50.19 -32.63 27.36
CA GLU A 212 50.08 -33.86 28.17
C GLU A 212 51.18 -34.87 27.81
N ILE A 213 51.47 -35.05 26.51
CA ILE A 213 52.59 -35.90 26.07
C ILE A 213 53.92 -35.35 26.58
N GLU A 214 54.19 -34.04 26.47
CA GLU A 214 55.42 -33.43 26.99
C GLU A 214 55.56 -33.53 28.52
N GLU A 215 54.45 -33.44 29.25
CA GLU A 215 54.41 -33.64 30.70
C GLU A 215 54.71 -35.10 31.06
N GLN A 216 54.08 -36.05 30.38
CA GLN A 216 54.36 -37.48 30.54
C GLN A 216 55.81 -37.81 30.14
N GLU A 217 56.34 -37.20 29.07
CA GLU A 217 57.75 -37.35 28.69
C GLU A 217 58.69 -36.79 29.75
N ARG A 218 58.35 -35.66 30.38
CA ARG A 218 59.08 -35.11 31.53
C ARG A 218 59.01 -36.02 32.74
N GLU A 219 57.83 -36.55 33.07
CA GLU A 219 57.66 -37.50 34.17
C GLU A 219 58.48 -38.78 33.92
N ILE A 220 58.44 -39.31 32.70
CA ILE A 220 59.29 -40.43 32.28
C ILE A 220 60.78 -40.06 32.39
N TYR A 221 61.16 -38.84 32.01
CA TYR A 221 62.53 -38.36 32.11
C TYR A 221 62.98 -38.25 33.57
N ASP A 222 62.15 -37.71 34.48
CA ASP A 222 62.44 -37.60 35.91
C ASP A 222 62.55 -38.97 36.58
N LEU A 223 61.65 -39.90 36.22
CA LEU A 223 61.73 -41.30 36.62
C LEU A 223 63.02 -41.97 36.12
N LYS A 224 63.46 -41.67 34.88
CA LYS A 224 64.70 -42.22 34.29
C LYS A 224 65.99 -41.57 34.81
N MET A 225 66.01 -40.26 35.04
CA MET A 225 67.15 -39.51 35.61
C MET A 225 67.28 -39.69 37.12
N GLY A 226 66.33 -40.43 37.69
CA GLY A 226 66.42 -40.99 39.01
C GLY A 226 66.25 -39.94 40.09
N THR A 227 65.29 -39.03 40.01
CA THR A 227 64.83 -38.39 41.26
C THR A 227 64.16 -39.44 42.13
N GLY A 228 63.23 -40.22 41.57
CA GLY A 228 62.71 -41.42 42.23
C GLY A 228 63.78 -42.46 42.56
N VAL A 229 64.72 -42.74 41.64
CA VAL A 229 65.78 -43.75 41.88
C VAL A 229 66.86 -43.25 42.84
N LYS A 230 67.30 -41.99 42.78
CA LYS A 230 68.27 -41.41 43.74
C LYS A 230 67.64 -41.18 45.10
N ASP A 231 66.36 -40.83 45.18
CA ASP A 231 65.64 -40.74 46.45
C ASP A 231 65.43 -42.13 47.04
N LEU A 232 65.17 -43.15 46.22
CA LEU A 232 65.14 -44.54 46.67
C LEU A 232 66.53 -45.06 47.05
N GLU A 233 67.60 -44.67 46.35
CA GLU A 233 68.99 -44.99 46.71
C GLU A 233 69.39 -44.27 47.99
N LYS A 234 68.97 -43.01 48.17
CA LYS A 234 69.20 -42.21 49.37
C LYS A 234 68.44 -42.79 50.56
N ALA A 235 67.16 -43.12 50.39
CA ALA A 235 66.36 -43.83 51.38
C ALA A 235 66.95 -45.21 51.70
N ARG A 236 67.49 -45.92 50.71
CA ARG A 236 68.23 -47.17 50.92
C ARG A 236 69.52 -46.93 51.72
N THR A 237 70.30 -45.89 51.43
CA THR A 237 71.51 -45.57 52.20
C THR A 237 71.18 -45.13 53.63
N GLU A 238 70.12 -44.35 53.84
CA GLU A 238 69.65 -43.96 55.17
C GLU A 238 69.12 -45.18 55.95
N MET A 239 68.43 -46.12 55.28
CA MET A 239 68.02 -47.38 55.89
C MET A 239 69.22 -48.27 56.23
N LEU A 240 70.27 -48.29 55.40
CA LEU A 240 71.52 -49.00 55.68
C LEU A 240 72.29 -48.34 56.84
N GLU A 241 72.33 -47.01 56.92
CA GLU A 241 72.92 -46.29 58.06
C GLU A 241 72.16 -46.59 59.36
N LYS A 242 70.83 -46.50 59.34
CA LYS A 242 69.99 -46.91 60.48
C LYS A 242 70.21 -48.37 60.86
N TYR A 243 70.40 -49.25 59.88
CA TYR A 243 70.75 -50.64 60.14
C TYR A 243 72.14 -50.76 60.80
N PHE A 244 73.15 -50.01 60.34
CA PHE A 244 74.48 -50.02 60.96
C PHE A 244 74.50 -49.41 62.37
N GLU A 245 73.74 -48.35 62.61
CA GLU A 245 73.54 -47.78 63.94
C GLU A 245 72.84 -48.76 64.87
N LYS A 246 71.73 -49.38 64.42
CA LYS A 246 71.05 -50.44 65.16
C LYS A 246 71.95 -51.64 65.40
N ASN A 247 72.84 -51.97 64.46
CA ASN A 247 73.79 -53.06 64.62
C ASN A 247 74.91 -52.69 65.61
N ARG A 248 75.36 -51.43 65.65
CA ARG A 248 76.25 -50.92 66.71
C ARG A 248 75.58 -50.92 68.07
N GLU A 249 74.32 -50.49 68.15
CA GLU A 249 73.50 -50.58 69.37
C GLU A 249 73.35 -52.04 69.82
N ALA A 250 73.14 -52.97 68.90
CA ALA A 250 73.07 -54.39 69.18
C ALA A 250 74.42 -54.96 69.65
N GLU A 251 75.55 -54.52 69.09
CA GLU A 251 76.89 -54.88 69.55
C GLU A 251 77.21 -54.29 70.93
N ASP A 252 76.81 -53.06 71.20
CA ASP A 252 76.95 -52.42 72.52
C ASP A 252 76.06 -53.10 73.56
N LEU A 253 74.85 -53.51 73.17
CA LEU A 253 73.99 -54.34 74.01
C LEU A 253 74.61 -55.71 74.26
N ARG A 254 75.22 -56.35 73.26
CA ARG A 254 75.96 -57.61 73.42
C ARG A 254 77.17 -57.47 74.34
N ARG A 255 77.90 -56.36 74.27
CA ARG A 255 79.00 -56.04 75.21
C ARG A 255 78.49 -55.87 76.64
N LYS A 256 77.41 -55.09 76.83
CA LYS A 256 76.77 -54.93 78.13
C LYS A 256 76.26 -56.26 78.69
N LEU A 257 75.77 -57.15 77.83
CA LEU A 257 75.33 -58.49 78.21
C LEU A 257 76.52 -59.36 78.64
N SER A 258 77.64 -59.33 77.92
CA SER A 258 78.88 -60.02 78.29
C SER A 258 79.48 -59.50 79.61
N ASP A 259 79.41 -58.20 79.85
CA ASP A 259 79.86 -57.60 81.12
C ASP A 259 78.92 -57.98 82.28
N LEU A 260 77.62 -58.14 82.03
CA LEU A 260 76.66 -58.65 82.99
C LEU A 260 76.88 -60.15 83.25
N GLU A 261 77.19 -60.95 82.24
CA GLU A 261 77.53 -62.38 82.38
C GLU A 261 78.79 -62.57 83.21
N LYS A 262 79.84 -61.75 83.01
CA LYS A 262 81.04 -61.76 83.86
C LYS A 262 80.75 -61.35 85.31
N LYS A 263 79.82 -60.41 85.53
CA LYS A 263 79.37 -60.05 86.87
C LYS A 263 78.58 -61.18 87.52
N TYR A 264 77.77 -61.89 86.74
CA TYR A 264 77.02 -63.06 87.20
C TYR A 264 77.96 -64.21 87.58
N SER A 265 78.98 -64.51 86.77
CA SER A 265 79.97 -65.54 87.10
C SER A 265 80.79 -65.17 88.34
N GLY A 266 81.06 -63.87 88.57
CA GLY A 266 81.69 -63.40 89.81
C GLY A 266 80.81 -63.60 91.04
N MET A 267 79.50 -63.33 90.93
CA MET A 267 78.55 -63.56 92.03
C MET A 267 78.32 -65.05 92.32
N GLU A 268 78.36 -65.91 91.30
CA GLU A 268 78.29 -67.38 91.50
C GLU A 268 79.54 -67.93 92.22
N GLN A 269 80.71 -67.33 91.98
CA GLN A 269 81.95 -67.69 92.64
C GLN A 269 81.97 -67.23 94.11
N ASP A 270 81.44 -66.03 94.39
CA ASP A 270 81.25 -65.54 95.75
C ASP A 270 80.22 -66.39 96.54
N LEU A 271 79.15 -66.85 95.90
CA LEU A 271 78.16 -67.75 96.52
C LEU A 271 78.76 -69.11 96.92
N ALA A 272 79.64 -69.68 96.10
CA ALA A 272 80.36 -70.91 96.44
C ALA A 272 81.29 -70.74 97.65
N ASP A 273 81.97 -69.59 97.77
CA ASP A 273 82.84 -69.27 98.93
C ASP A 273 82.04 -69.00 100.22
N TYR A 274 80.76 -68.59 100.13
CA TYR A 274 79.87 -68.44 101.28
C TYR A 274 79.21 -69.76 101.71
N GLU A 275 78.99 -70.71 100.79
CA GLU A 275 78.47 -72.04 101.12
C GLU A 275 79.51 -72.90 101.88
N ASP A 276 80.79 -72.82 101.53
CA ASP A 276 81.89 -73.50 102.26
C ASP A 276 82.16 -72.90 103.65
N ARG A 277 81.89 -71.59 103.85
CA ARG A 277 81.99 -70.94 105.17
C ARG A 277 80.80 -71.21 106.11
N ILE A 278 79.68 -71.70 105.59
CA ILE A 278 78.47 -72.05 106.36
C ILE A 278 78.46 -73.53 106.79
N ALA A 279 79.26 -74.39 106.16
CA ALA A 279 79.42 -75.80 106.53
C ALA A 279 80.33 -76.03 107.77
N GLU A 280 81.23 -75.11 108.12
CA GLU A 280 82.19 -75.25 109.24
C GLU A 280 81.78 -74.51 110.54
N ALA A 281 80.62 -73.85 110.59
CA ALA A 281 80.18 -73.02 111.72
C ALA A 281 78.82 -73.42 112.33
N LYS A 282 78.64 -74.72 112.64
CA LYS A 282 77.54 -75.21 113.50
C LYS A 282 78.06 -75.73 114.84
N ASP A 283 78.57 -74.83 115.70
CA ASP A 283 78.48 -74.99 117.16
C ASP A 283 78.78 -73.67 117.92
N VAL A 284 77.87 -72.70 117.85
CA VAL A 284 77.97 -71.43 118.61
C VAL A 284 76.72 -71.20 119.47
N SER A 285 76.25 -72.26 120.13
CA SER A 285 75.21 -72.19 121.16
C SER A 285 75.76 -71.96 122.58
N GLN A 286 77.08 -71.75 122.73
CA GLN A 286 77.75 -71.62 124.04
C GLN A 286 78.67 -70.37 124.18
N HIS A 287 78.58 -69.35 123.31
CA HIS A 287 79.50 -68.21 123.37
C HIS A 287 79.07 -67.13 124.42
N PRO A 288 79.99 -66.66 125.30
CA PRO A 288 79.69 -65.83 126.49
C PRO A 288 78.99 -64.48 126.25
N ASP A 289 79.06 -63.93 125.04
CA ASP A 289 78.38 -62.67 124.68
C ASP A 289 76.90 -62.84 124.29
N PHE A 290 76.47 -64.05 123.92
CA PHE A 290 75.05 -64.38 123.72
C PHE A 290 74.33 -64.51 125.08
N GLN A 291 75.01 -65.04 126.09
CA GLN A 291 74.49 -65.09 127.48
C GLN A 291 74.38 -63.71 128.14
N ARG A 292 75.12 -62.70 127.66
CA ARG A 292 74.94 -61.29 128.09
C ARG A 292 73.66 -60.68 127.54
N LYS A 293 73.29 -60.99 126.29
CA LYS A 293 72.02 -60.54 125.69
C LYS A 293 70.80 -61.32 126.19
N VAL A 294 70.97 -62.58 126.60
CA VAL A 294 69.90 -63.35 127.27
C VAL A 294 69.58 -62.77 128.66
N ARG A 295 70.59 -62.31 129.43
CA ARG A 295 70.37 -61.61 130.72
C ARG A 295 69.81 -60.20 130.58
N GLU A 296 69.98 -59.57 129.42
CA GLU A 296 69.37 -58.27 129.07
C GLU A 296 67.91 -58.45 128.62
N LEU A 297 67.58 -59.57 127.97
CA LEU A 297 66.21 -59.97 127.64
C LEU A 297 65.41 -60.45 128.87
N GLU A 298 66.03 -61.14 129.84
CA GLU A 298 65.37 -61.50 131.11
C GLU A 298 65.05 -60.27 131.96
N ARG A 299 65.84 -59.19 131.85
CA ARG A 299 65.58 -57.90 132.52
C ARG A 299 64.45 -57.12 131.84
N LEU A 300 64.38 -57.14 130.51
CA LEU A 300 63.28 -56.54 129.74
C LEU A 300 61.98 -57.38 129.81
N GLN A 301 62.05 -58.69 130.09
CA GLN A 301 60.89 -59.53 130.41
C GLN A 301 60.36 -59.26 131.83
N GLY A 302 61.22 -58.94 132.80
CA GLY A 302 60.79 -58.44 134.11
C GLY A 302 60.02 -57.12 134.03
N ASP A 303 60.50 -56.18 133.19
CA ASP A 303 59.80 -54.90 132.94
C ASP A 303 58.49 -55.10 132.13
N LEU A 304 58.38 -56.16 131.33
CA LEU A 304 57.18 -56.53 130.58
C LEU A 304 56.11 -57.20 131.47
N ASP A 305 56.52 -57.96 132.48
CA ASP A 305 55.60 -58.63 133.41
C ASP A 305 55.06 -57.66 134.49
N GLU A 306 55.85 -56.65 134.89
CA GLU A 306 55.34 -55.50 135.69
C GLU A 306 54.34 -54.64 134.89
N ALA A 307 54.56 -54.48 133.57
CA ALA A 307 53.60 -53.83 132.68
C ALA A 307 52.32 -54.65 132.48
N ARG A 308 52.41 -55.98 132.43
CA ARG A 308 51.24 -56.89 132.34
C ARG A 308 50.43 -56.95 133.64
N GLU A 309 51.06 -56.93 134.82
CA GLU A 309 50.34 -56.79 136.10
C GLU A 309 49.61 -55.43 136.24
N SER A 310 50.14 -54.38 135.59
CA SER A 310 49.49 -53.06 135.55
C SER A 310 48.32 -53.01 134.55
N ILE A 311 48.39 -53.76 133.45
CA ILE A 311 47.30 -53.95 132.47
C ILE A 311 46.20 -54.83 133.07
N GLU A 312 46.52 -55.88 133.82
CA GLU A 312 45.52 -56.74 134.48
C GLU A 312 44.78 -56.02 135.63
N LYS A 313 45.45 -55.08 136.32
CA LYS A 313 44.82 -54.15 137.29
C LYS A 313 43.94 -53.08 136.63
N LEU A 314 44.16 -52.77 135.35
CA LEU A 314 43.34 -51.85 134.56
C LEU A 314 42.17 -52.57 133.87
N GLU A 315 42.35 -53.82 133.43
CA GLU A 315 41.30 -54.67 132.88
C GLU A 315 40.28 -55.09 133.96
N LYS A 316 40.71 -55.33 135.21
CA LYS A 316 39.79 -55.46 136.37
C LYS A 316 39.04 -54.18 136.75
N LYS A 317 39.44 -53.01 136.24
CA LYS A 317 38.69 -51.75 136.35
C LYS A 317 37.81 -51.47 135.12
N LEU A 318 38.13 -52.05 133.97
CA LEU A 318 37.41 -51.90 132.71
C LEU A 318 36.08 -52.69 132.67
N GLU A 319 35.91 -53.69 133.54
CA GLU A 319 34.66 -54.44 133.70
C GLU A 319 33.59 -53.74 134.55
N THR A 320 33.86 -52.53 135.08
CA THR A 320 32.89 -51.76 135.88
C THR A 320 32.26 -50.55 135.19
N PHE A 321 32.62 -50.19 133.94
CA PHE A 321 32.01 -49.03 133.27
C PHE A 321 31.82 -49.18 131.75
N GLY A 322 30.72 -48.59 131.24
CA GLY A 322 30.07 -48.86 129.96
C GLY A 322 30.54 -48.07 128.70
N PRO A 323 29.68 -47.93 127.68
CA PRO A 323 29.99 -48.09 126.25
C PRO A 323 30.67 -46.95 125.45
N ASP A 324 31.14 -45.85 126.05
CA ASP A 324 31.49 -44.64 125.27
C ASP A 324 32.94 -44.49 124.77
N ALA A 325 33.89 -45.38 125.08
CA ALA A 325 35.28 -45.20 124.66
C ALA A 325 35.70 -45.99 123.39
N LYS A 326 34.72 -46.60 122.70
CA LYS A 326 34.85 -47.34 121.43
C LYS A 326 35.31 -46.48 120.22
N ALA A 327 35.44 -45.16 120.37
CA ALA A 327 35.64 -44.22 119.26
C ALA A 327 37.10 -43.94 118.85
N LYS A 328 38.13 -44.40 119.60
CA LYS A 328 39.54 -44.12 119.24
C LYS A 328 40.16 -45.11 118.24
N LEU A 329 39.53 -46.26 118.05
CA LEU A 329 39.94 -47.28 117.06
C LEU A 329 39.51 -46.92 115.62
N ASP A 330 38.60 -45.97 115.42
CA ASP A 330 38.12 -45.53 114.10
C ASP A 330 39.10 -44.58 113.35
N ALA A 331 40.18 -44.12 113.99
CA ALA A 331 41.13 -43.17 113.39
C ALA A 331 42.14 -43.83 112.43
N GLU A 332 42.46 -45.11 112.60
CA GLU A 332 43.46 -45.83 111.79
C GLU A 332 42.94 -46.24 110.39
N LEU A 333 41.62 -46.29 110.20
CA LEU A 333 40.97 -46.74 108.95
C LEU A 333 40.99 -45.70 107.81
N ASN A 334 41.18 -44.41 108.11
CA ASN A 334 41.10 -43.33 107.11
C ASN A 334 42.42 -43.07 106.34
N PHE A 335 43.56 -43.60 106.80
CA PHE A 335 44.86 -43.40 106.16
C PHE A 335 45.02 -44.18 104.84
N LEU A 336 44.32 -45.32 104.70
CA LEU A 336 44.42 -46.20 103.53
C LEU A 336 43.63 -45.71 102.29
N ARG A 337 42.67 -44.79 102.45
CA ARG A 337 41.82 -44.30 101.34
C ARG A 337 42.50 -43.29 100.40
N ARG A 338 43.57 -42.60 100.82
CA ARG A 338 44.23 -41.54 100.03
C ARG A 338 45.15 -42.04 98.91
N LYS A 339 45.46 -43.33 98.85
CA LYS A 339 46.41 -43.90 97.88
C LYS A 339 45.78 -44.25 96.52
N ASN A 340 44.45 -44.35 96.43
CA ASN A 340 43.74 -44.74 95.21
C ASN A 340 43.41 -43.57 94.25
N GLN A 341 43.46 -42.33 94.72
CA GLN A 341 43.02 -41.15 93.95
C GLN A 341 44.05 -40.66 92.91
N ALA A 342 45.32 -41.07 93.02
CA ALA A 342 46.40 -40.62 92.13
C ALA A 342 46.51 -41.39 90.80
N LEU A 343 45.64 -42.38 90.55
CA LEU A 343 45.64 -43.18 89.32
C LEU A 343 44.57 -42.73 88.30
N GLU A 344 43.59 -41.90 88.69
CA GLU A 344 42.48 -41.45 87.83
C GLU A 344 42.86 -40.24 86.93
N GLU A 345 43.81 -39.39 87.33
CA GLU A 345 44.19 -38.18 86.58
C GLU A 345 44.97 -38.44 85.27
N LYS A 346 45.46 -39.66 85.02
CA LYS A 346 46.26 -39.99 83.83
C LYS A 346 45.43 -40.36 82.58
N VAL A 347 44.11 -40.42 82.69
CA VAL A 347 43.20 -40.87 81.61
C VAL A 347 42.56 -39.69 80.85
N GLU A 348 42.51 -38.48 81.44
CA GLU A 348 41.89 -37.30 80.82
C GLU A 348 42.76 -36.57 79.77
N GLU A 349 44.07 -36.79 79.73
CA GLU A 349 44.99 -36.06 78.82
C GLU A 349 44.93 -36.50 77.34
N LEU A 350 44.23 -37.57 76.97
CA LEU A 350 44.22 -38.10 75.59
C LEU A 350 42.97 -37.75 74.75
N GLY A 351 42.01 -36.99 75.30
CA GLY A 351 40.70 -36.73 74.67
C GLY A 351 40.53 -35.40 73.90
N ALA A 352 41.47 -34.45 73.97
CA ALA A 352 41.19 -33.04 73.65
C ALA A 352 41.77 -32.48 72.32
N ALA A 353 42.13 -33.30 71.32
CA ALA A 353 42.87 -32.83 70.13
C ALA A 353 42.20 -33.07 68.75
N SER A 354 40.87 -32.95 68.61
CA SER A 354 40.17 -33.26 67.34
C SER A 354 39.22 -32.19 66.74
N ASP A 355 38.93 -31.06 67.39
CA ASP A 355 37.87 -30.14 66.90
C ASP A 355 38.33 -28.68 66.69
N GLU A 356 39.12 -28.41 65.65
CA GLU A 356 39.28 -27.05 65.10
C GLU A 356 39.44 -27.07 63.57
N ARG A 357 38.34 -26.88 62.82
CA ARG A 357 38.29 -26.33 61.44
C ARG A 357 36.84 -26.03 61.03
N ALA A 358 36.34 -24.84 61.36
CA ALA A 358 35.14 -24.26 60.74
C ALA A 358 35.08 -22.74 60.93
N THR A 359 35.80 -21.98 60.11
CA THR A 359 35.55 -20.53 59.91
C THR A 359 35.95 -20.11 58.50
N THR A 360 34.97 -19.74 57.65
CA THR A 360 35.05 -18.62 56.68
C THR A 360 33.66 -18.34 56.06
N GLY A 361 32.84 -17.55 56.76
CA GLY A 361 31.58 -16.98 56.26
C GLY A 361 31.75 -15.62 55.56
N ALA A 362 32.79 -15.43 54.75
CA ALA A 362 33.10 -14.15 54.09
C ALA A 362 32.91 -14.15 52.56
N GLU A 363 32.77 -15.31 51.92
CA GLU A 363 32.69 -15.42 50.45
C GLU A 363 31.24 -15.33 49.91
N LEU A 364 30.24 -15.61 50.74
CA LEU A 364 28.82 -15.58 50.36
C LEU A 364 28.22 -14.16 50.24
N THR A 365 28.82 -13.15 50.89
CA THR A 365 28.39 -11.74 50.79
C THR A 365 28.97 -11.01 49.58
N PHE A 366 30.06 -11.51 48.99
CA PHE A 366 30.69 -10.94 47.80
C PHE A 366 29.98 -11.38 46.51
N ALA A 367 29.53 -12.63 46.44
CA ALA A 367 28.76 -13.15 45.31
C ALA A 367 27.40 -12.47 45.14
N ARG A 368 26.72 -12.11 46.24
CA ARG A 368 25.39 -11.47 46.21
C ARG A 368 25.43 -10.03 45.67
N LYS A 369 26.43 -9.23 46.07
CA LYS A 369 26.63 -7.87 45.55
C LYS A 369 27.08 -7.84 44.08
N LYS A 370 27.79 -8.89 43.62
CA LYS A 370 28.20 -9.01 42.22
C LYS A 370 27.00 -9.32 41.31
N ASN A 371 26.03 -10.09 41.78
CA ASN A 371 24.79 -10.37 41.03
C ASN A 371 23.86 -9.15 40.94
N GLU A 372 23.66 -8.39 42.02
CA GLU A 372 22.86 -7.15 41.97
C GLU A 372 23.47 -6.09 41.02
N ALA A 373 24.81 -5.98 40.95
CA ALA A 373 25.48 -5.08 40.03
C ALA A 373 25.37 -5.50 38.55
N LEU A 374 25.30 -6.81 38.28
CA LEU A 374 25.11 -7.33 36.93
C LEU A 374 23.65 -7.18 36.46
N GLU A 375 22.68 -7.39 37.36
CA GLU A 375 21.25 -7.19 37.07
C GLU A 375 20.95 -5.71 36.77
N SER A 376 21.53 -4.77 37.54
CA SER A 376 21.40 -3.32 37.25
C SER A 376 21.99 -2.95 35.88
N LYS A 377 23.13 -3.56 35.50
CA LYS A 377 23.78 -3.27 34.22
C LYS A 377 23.01 -3.85 33.02
N VAL A 378 22.34 -4.99 33.20
CA VAL A 378 21.44 -5.55 32.18
C VAL A 378 20.24 -4.62 31.97
N ALA A 379 19.63 -4.09 33.04
CA ALA A 379 18.51 -3.15 32.92
C ALA A 379 18.89 -1.84 32.19
N GLU A 380 20.05 -1.26 32.51
CA GLU A 380 20.57 -0.06 31.82
C GLU A 380 20.83 -0.32 30.32
N LEU A 381 21.36 -1.50 29.97
CA LEU A 381 21.60 -1.87 28.58
C LEU A 381 20.30 -2.17 27.81
N GLU A 382 19.27 -2.72 28.46
CA GLU A 382 17.96 -2.92 27.85
C GLU A 382 17.28 -1.59 27.50
N GLU A 383 17.38 -0.60 28.41
CA GLU A 383 16.87 0.75 28.18
C GLU A 383 17.66 1.45 27.06
N ALA A 384 18.99 1.34 27.04
CA ALA A 384 19.83 1.90 25.98
C ALA A 384 19.54 1.26 24.61
N VAL A 385 19.33 -0.06 24.54
CA VAL A 385 18.93 -0.75 23.30
C VAL A 385 17.53 -0.32 22.85
N ALA A 386 16.60 -0.08 23.76
CA ALA A 386 15.26 0.40 23.43
C ALA A 386 15.28 1.83 22.87
N ALA A 387 16.08 2.71 23.48
CA ALA A 387 16.31 4.08 23.01
C ALA A 387 16.96 4.10 21.62
N ALA A 388 18.03 3.32 21.43
CA ALA A 388 18.74 3.24 20.14
C ALA A 388 17.85 2.64 19.03
N LYS A 389 16.98 1.66 19.34
CA LYS A 389 15.99 1.16 18.36
C LYS A 389 14.96 2.22 17.97
N LYS A 390 14.54 3.06 18.91
CA LYS A 390 13.59 4.14 18.64
C LYS A 390 14.23 5.21 17.75
N GLU A 391 15.49 5.52 17.98
CA GLU A 391 16.27 6.45 17.17
C GLU A 391 16.57 5.89 15.76
N ALA A 392 16.92 4.62 15.64
CA ALA A 392 17.10 3.95 14.35
C ALA A 392 15.81 3.90 13.52
N ARG A 393 14.65 3.70 14.14
CA ARG A 393 13.35 3.81 13.44
C ARG A 393 13.06 5.23 13.01
N ALA A 394 13.36 6.22 13.86
CA ALA A 394 13.18 7.62 13.51
C ALA A 394 14.11 8.08 12.37
N SER A 395 15.31 7.51 12.24
CA SER A 395 16.21 7.79 11.10
C SER A 395 15.77 7.06 9.82
N GLU A 396 15.26 5.83 9.92
CA GLU A 396 14.62 5.13 8.79
C GLU A 396 13.38 5.87 8.28
N ASP A 397 12.48 6.29 9.18
CA ASP A 397 11.29 7.06 8.82
C ASP A 397 11.65 8.41 8.16
N ARG A 398 12.76 9.04 8.58
CA ARG A 398 13.29 10.26 7.92
C ARG A 398 13.87 9.98 6.55
N ALA A 399 14.57 8.86 6.37
CA ALA A 399 15.10 8.45 5.08
C ALA A 399 13.97 8.12 4.10
N ASP A 400 12.94 7.40 4.55
CA ASP A 400 11.77 7.08 3.74
C ASP A 400 10.93 8.32 3.42
N ALA A 401 10.77 9.25 4.39
CA ALA A 401 10.13 10.53 4.15
C ALA A 401 10.91 11.42 3.17
N ALA A 402 12.25 11.38 3.19
CA ALA A 402 13.09 12.10 2.23
C ALA A 402 12.92 11.54 0.81
N VAL A 403 12.78 10.23 0.66
CA VAL A 403 12.51 9.55 -0.63
C VAL A 403 11.10 9.88 -1.16
N VAL A 404 10.09 9.98 -0.28
CA VAL A 404 8.71 10.31 -0.68
C VAL A 404 8.52 11.81 -0.94
N SER A 405 9.24 12.68 -0.23
CA SER A 405 9.17 14.14 -0.39
C SER A 405 9.98 14.67 -1.58
N SER A 406 10.91 13.91 -2.16
CA SER A 406 11.82 14.38 -3.20
C SER A 406 11.25 14.28 -4.63
N GLY A 407 10.00 14.70 -4.83
CA GLY A 407 9.36 14.82 -6.15
C GLY A 407 10.01 15.84 -7.11
N GLY A 408 11.33 15.99 -7.12
CA GLY A 408 12.08 16.72 -8.14
C GLY A 408 13.34 17.47 -7.72
N GLY A 409 13.92 17.31 -6.51
CA GLY A 409 15.06 18.18 -6.14
C GLY A 409 15.90 17.89 -4.90
N ALA A 410 15.81 16.72 -4.25
CA ALA A 410 16.79 16.38 -3.21
C ALA A 410 18.10 15.96 -3.89
N SER A 411 19.23 16.51 -3.43
CA SER A 411 20.53 16.18 -4.01
C SER A 411 20.91 14.73 -3.64
N SER A 412 21.65 14.03 -4.50
CA SER A 412 22.13 12.67 -4.22
C SER A 412 22.91 12.59 -2.89
N GLU A 413 23.59 13.68 -2.51
CA GLU A 413 24.32 13.78 -1.24
C GLU A 413 23.39 13.68 -0.02
N ASP A 414 22.22 14.30 -0.05
CA ASP A 414 21.29 14.31 1.09
C ASP A 414 20.68 12.92 1.35
N LEU A 415 20.46 12.14 0.28
CA LEU A 415 19.96 10.76 0.38
C LEU A 415 21.05 9.78 0.82
N ASP A 416 22.29 9.99 0.40
CA ASP A 416 23.43 9.17 0.81
C ASP A 416 23.81 9.46 2.28
N GLU A 417 23.70 10.71 2.74
CA GLU A 417 23.91 11.08 4.14
C GLU A 417 22.83 10.49 5.06
N ALA A 418 21.55 10.56 4.67
CA ALA A 418 20.46 9.95 5.44
C ALA A 418 20.57 8.41 5.53
N ARG A 419 21.05 7.76 4.46
CA ARG A 419 21.32 6.31 4.47
C ARG A 419 22.49 5.95 5.37
N LYS A 420 23.55 6.76 5.37
CA LYS A 420 24.70 6.58 6.23
C LYS A 420 24.33 6.72 7.71
N ASP A 421 23.53 7.73 8.05
CA ASP A 421 23.03 7.92 9.43
C ASP A 421 22.15 6.75 9.89
N ALA A 422 21.32 6.20 9.00
CA ALA A 422 20.52 5.01 9.29
C ALA A 422 21.38 3.74 9.47
N GLU A 423 22.46 3.61 8.70
CA GLU A 423 23.42 2.51 8.83
C GLU A 423 24.22 2.60 10.14
N GLU A 424 24.73 3.79 10.49
CA GLU A 424 25.43 4.03 11.77
C GLU A 424 24.51 3.73 12.98
N ALA A 425 23.23 4.13 12.91
CA ALA A 425 22.24 3.81 13.96
C ALA A 425 21.96 2.30 14.07
N ARG A 426 21.94 1.57 12.94
CA ARG A 426 21.80 0.10 12.93
C ARG A 426 23.03 -0.59 13.51
N GLU A 427 24.22 -0.11 13.21
CA GLU A 427 25.47 -0.63 13.79
C GLU A 427 25.54 -0.41 15.29
N GLU A 428 25.10 0.76 15.78
CA GLU A 428 25.04 1.03 17.22
C GLU A 428 24.04 0.12 17.94
N VAL A 429 22.86 -0.12 17.36
CA VAL A 429 21.90 -1.10 17.88
C VAL A 429 22.49 -2.52 17.88
N ALA A 430 23.26 -2.89 16.85
CA ALA A 430 23.92 -4.19 16.79
C ALA A 430 25.02 -4.34 17.86
N ARG A 431 25.82 -3.30 18.10
CA ARG A 431 26.85 -3.26 19.15
C ARG A 431 26.21 -3.41 20.53
N LEU A 432 25.20 -2.61 20.85
CA LEU A 432 24.51 -2.66 22.14
C LEU A 432 23.79 -4.00 22.38
N ARG A 433 23.28 -4.64 21.32
CA ARG A 433 22.71 -6.00 21.44
C ARG A 433 23.76 -7.06 21.78
N ARG A 434 24.97 -6.98 21.21
CA ARG A 434 26.06 -7.90 21.59
C ARG A 434 26.47 -7.70 23.04
N GLU A 435 26.63 -6.45 23.47
CA GLU A 435 26.96 -6.13 24.87
C GLU A 435 25.87 -6.60 25.85
N LEU A 436 24.59 -6.47 25.47
CA LEU A 436 23.46 -7.02 26.22
C LEU A 436 23.52 -8.55 26.30
N GLU A 437 23.82 -9.23 25.21
CA GLU A 437 23.86 -10.68 25.13
C GLU A 437 25.04 -11.26 25.93
N GLU A 438 26.22 -10.62 25.88
CA GLU A 438 27.36 -10.91 26.75
C GLU A 438 27.03 -10.70 28.24
N ALA A 439 26.35 -9.59 28.57
CA ALA A 439 25.92 -9.33 29.95
C ALA A 439 24.87 -10.34 30.44
N ARG A 440 23.97 -10.78 29.56
CA ARG A 440 22.95 -11.80 29.87
C ARG A 440 23.57 -13.19 30.04
N GLU A 441 24.53 -13.58 29.22
CA GLU A 441 25.24 -14.86 29.40
C GLU A 441 26.13 -14.84 30.65
N ALA A 442 26.75 -13.69 30.98
CA ALA A 442 27.44 -13.50 32.26
C ALA A 442 26.48 -13.56 33.48
N ALA A 443 25.26 -13.04 33.35
CA ALA A 443 24.24 -13.13 34.40
C ALA A 443 23.66 -14.55 34.51
N LYS A 444 23.47 -15.26 33.39
CA LYS A 444 22.91 -16.61 33.32
C LYS A 444 23.87 -17.67 33.87
N THR A 445 25.16 -17.51 33.62
CA THR A 445 26.21 -18.32 34.27
C THR A 445 26.27 -18.09 35.79
N ALA A 446 25.88 -16.90 36.27
CA ALA A 446 25.74 -16.60 37.70
C ALA A 446 24.39 -17.01 38.32
N ALA A 447 23.33 -17.09 37.51
CA ALA A 447 21.96 -17.45 37.93
C ALA A 447 21.69 -18.97 37.95
N ALA A 448 22.54 -19.80 37.34
CA ALA A 448 22.43 -21.26 37.35
C ALA A 448 22.63 -21.93 38.74
N ALA A 449 22.74 -21.13 39.82
CA ALA A 449 22.95 -21.57 41.20
C ALA A 449 21.73 -21.38 42.15
N ALA A 450 20.53 -21.02 41.68
CA ALA A 450 19.35 -20.90 42.54
C ALA A 450 18.00 -21.20 41.82
N PRO A 451 17.00 -21.80 42.51
CA PRO A 451 15.73 -22.20 41.89
C PRO A 451 14.67 -21.07 41.87
N ALA A 452 13.83 -21.09 40.84
CA ALA A 452 12.89 -20.04 40.41
C ALA A 452 11.58 -19.89 41.25
N PRO A 453 10.93 -18.70 41.23
CA PRO A 453 9.52 -18.53 41.55
C PRO A 453 8.64 -18.01 40.37
N ALA A 454 7.32 -18.09 40.61
CA ALA A 454 6.18 -18.02 39.69
C ALA A 454 5.69 -16.60 39.31
N PRO A 455 4.74 -16.45 38.35
CA PRO A 455 4.46 -15.19 37.64
C PRO A 455 3.45 -14.30 38.37
N THR A 456 3.51 -12.99 38.11
CA THR A 456 2.49 -12.01 38.56
C THR A 456 1.92 -11.24 37.38
N GLU A 457 0.61 -11.04 37.47
CA GLU A 457 -0.31 -10.43 36.52
C GLU A 457 -0.23 -8.89 36.48
N ASP A 458 -0.56 -8.37 35.30
CA ASP A 458 -1.36 -7.19 34.96
C ASP A 458 -1.06 -5.82 35.60
N ALA A 459 -0.51 -4.94 34.76
CA ALA A 459 -0.75 -3.51 34.83
C ALA A 459 -0.72 -2.89 33.42
N THR A 460 -1.88 -2.74 32.75
CA THR A 460 -2.02 -1.78 31.63
C THR A 460 -3.38 -1.08 31.66
N GLY A 461 -3.41 0.11 32.28
CA GLY A 461 -4.58 1.00 32.32
C GLY A 461 -4.59 2.09 31.24
N GLN A 462 -3.82 1.94 30.15
CA GLN A 462 -3.69 2.97 29.11
C GLN A 462 -3.99 2.47 27.68
N SER A 463 -4.20 1.16 27.46
CA SER A 463 -4.53 0.62 26.13
C SER A 463 -6.03 0.65 25.80
N SER A 464 -6.91 0.90 26.78
CA SER A 464 -8.37 0.80 26.59
C SER A 464 -8.98 1.93 25.74
N VAL A 465 -8.39 3.12 25.75
CA VAL A 465 -8.94 4.28 25.00
C VAL A 465 -8.53 4.22 23.54
N ASP A 466 -7.28 3.84 23.27
CA ASP A 466 -6.79 3.66 21.90
C ASP A 466 -7.46 2.45 21.23
N ASN A 467 -7.77 1.40 22.00
CA ASN A 467 -8.49 0.26 21.46
C ASN A 467 -9.97 0.59 21.17
N ALA A 468 -10.61 1.45 21.96
CA ALA A 468 -11.97 1.92 21.69
C ALA A 468 -12.04 2.79 20.42
N ARG A 469 -11.10 3.74 20.25
CA ARG A 469 -11.01 4.56 19.02
C ARG A 469 -10.73 3.72 17.78
N ARG A 470 -9.96 2.65 17.93
CA ARG A 470 -9.67 1.72 16.85
C ARG A 470 -10.89 0.89 16.44
N ILE A 471 -11.76 0.55 17.39
CA ILE A 471 -13.03 -0.13 17.13
C ILE A 471 -13.99 0.82 16.39
N ASP A 472 -14.17 2.05 16.87
CA ASP A 472 -15.03 3.05 16.20
C ASP A 472 -14.51 3.40 14.78
N ALA A 473 -13.19 3.48 14.59
CA ALA A 473 -12.60 3.67 13.28
C ALA A 473 -12.87 2.48 12.34
N MET A 474 -12.84 1.24 12.85
CA MET A 474 -13.16 0.05 12.04
C MET A 474 -14.62 0.00 11.63
N GLU A 475 -15.57 0.37 12.51
CA GLU A 475 -16.98 0.46 12.15
C GLU A 475 -17.23 1.50 11.04
N SER A 476 -16.56 2.66 11.11
CA SER A 476 -16.65 3.68 10.04
C SER A 476 -16.03 3.22 8.71
N VAL A 477 -15.02 2.33 8.72
CA VAL A 477 -14.49 1.73 7.49
C VAL A 477 -15.53 0.84 6.82
N ASP A 478 -16.25 0.03 7.61
CA ASP A 478 -17.27 -0.88 7.08
C ASP A 478 -18.43 -0.11 6.43
N GLU A 479 -18.87 1.00 7.03
CA GLU A 479 -19.90 1.90 6.46
C GLU A 479 -19.44 2.54 5.14
N VAL A 480 -18.19 3.01 5.06
CA VAL A 480 -17.61 3.54 3.80
C VAL A 480 -17.55 2.45 2.73
N MET A 481 -17.21 1.21 3.10
CA MET A 481 -17.14 0.09 2.17
C MET A 481 -18.52 -0.33 1.65
N GLU A 482 -19.56 -0.25 2.47
CA GLU A 482 -20.94 -0.48 2.04
C GLU A 482 -21.43 0.59 1.07
N LEU A 483 -21.18 1.88 1.37
CA LEU A 483 -21.49 2.99 0.47
C LEU A 483 -20.72 2.90 -0.85
N PHE A 484 -19.46 2.48 -0.82
CA PHE A 484 -18.67 2.24 -2.04
C PHE A 484 -19.25 1.09 -2.88
N GLY A 485 -19.74 0.02 -2.23
CA GLY A 485 -20.46 -1.07 -2.89
C GLY A 485 -21.72 -0.60 -3.60
N SER A 486 -22.56 0.19 -2.93
CA SER A 486 -23.76 0.81 -3.52
C SER A 486 -23.41 1.70 -4.72
N TRP A 487 -22.45 2.62 -4.55
CA TRP A 487 -22.01 3.52 -5.60
C TRP A 487 -21.48 2.77 -6.83
N LYS A 488 -20.67 1.72 -6.63
CA LYS A 488 -20.16 0.88 -7.73
C LYS A 488 -21.28 0.16 -8.47
N SER A 489 -22.30 -0.33 -7.75
CA SER A 489 -23.48 -0.95 -8.37
C SER A 489 -24.24 0.07 -9.23
N ASN A 490 -24.45 1.28 -8.72
CA ASN A 490 -25.12 2.37 -9.44
C ASN A 490 -24.33 2.83 -10.68
N VAL A 491 -23.00 2.92 -10.61
CA VAL A 491 -22.13 3.19 -11.77
C VAL A 491 -22.24 2.09 -12.83
N THR A 492 -22.36 0.82 -12.41
CA THR A 492 -22.56 -0.30 -13.33
C THR A 492 -23.93 -0.21 -14.02
N LEU A 493 -24.97 0.19 -13.29
CA LEU A 493 -26.31 0.43 -13.83
C LEU A 493 -26.34 1.59 -14.83
N LEU A 494 -25.63 2.69 -14.51
CA LEU A 494 -25.45 3.83 -15.43
C LEU A 494 -24.83 3.38 -16.76
N LYS A 495 -23.81 2.52 -16.69
CA LYS A 495 -23.18 1.96 -17.89
C LYS A 495 -24.19 1.16 -18.73
N SER A 496 -25.02 0.31 -18.11
CA SER A 496 -26.04 -0.43 -18.86
C SER A 496 -27.06 0.48 -19.55
N TYR A 497 -27.50 1.58 -18.90
CA TYR A 497 -28.42 2.52 -19.54
C TYR A 497 -27.75 3.34 -20.66
N LEU A 498 -26.45 3.64 -20.54
CA LEU A 498 -25.68 4.26 -21.63
C LEU A 498 -25.56 3.32 -22.84
N ASP A 499 -25.28 2.04 -22.60
CA ASP A 499 -25.21 1.02 -23.65
C ASP A 499 -26.58 0.86 -24.35
N GLU A 500 -27.68 0.87 -23.58
CA GLU A 500 -29.05 0.83 -24.11
C GLU A 500 -29.43 2.10 -24.90
N ALA A 501 -29.03 3.28 -24.40
CA ALA A 501 -29.22 4.55 -25.12
C ALA A 501 -28.47 4.58 -26.46
N LEU A 502 -27.23 4.07 -26.48
CA LEU A 502 -26.41 3.95 -27.68
C LEU A 502 -27.02 2.95 -28.68
N ALA A 503 -27.52 1.81 -28.19
CA ALA A 503 -28.21 0.82 -29.03
C ALA A 503 -29.49 1.41 -29.65
N ALA A 504 -30.33 2.08 -28.84
CA ALA A 504 -31.55 2.74 -29.32
C ALA A 504 -31.24 3.82 -30.37
N ALA A 505 -30.18 4.61 -30.19
CA ALA A 505 -29.74 5.60 -31.17
C ALA A 505 -29.25 4.96 -32.49
N GLY A 506 -28.58 3.80 -32.42
CA GLY A 506 -28.14 3.04 -33.58
C GLY A 506 -29.28 2.46 -34.42
N GLU A 507 -30.39 2.07 -33.77
CA GLU A 507 -31.56 1.50 -34.42
C GLU A 507 -32.59 2.55 -34.90
N GLY A 508 -32.32 3.85 -34.68
CA GLY A 508 -33.26 4.93 -34.98
C GLY A 508 -34.45 5.01 -34.02
N GLY A 509 -34.35 4.35 -32.85
CA GLY A 509 -35.31 4.41 -31.77
C GLY A 509 -35.23 5.70 -30.95
N SER A 510 -36.29 5.99 -30.19
CA SER A 510 -36.33 7.13 -29.28
C SER A 510 -35.45 6.88 -28.06
N ALA A 511 -34.32 7.57 -27.95
CA ALA A 511 -33.41 7.50 -26.78
C ALA A 511 -33.94 8.21 -25.52
N LYS A 512 -35.20 8.69 -25.53
CA LYS A 512 -35.75 9.49 -24.44
C LYS A 512 -35.86 8.73 -23.11
N GLU A 513 -36.36 7.49 -23.13
CA GLU A 513 -36.50 6.67 -21.91
C GLU A 513 -35.14 6.30 -21.29
N PRO A 514 -34.13 5.83 -22.07
CA PRO A 514 -32.79 5.61 -21.53
C PRO A 514 -32.15 6.89 -20.95
N LEU A 515 -32.37 8.05 -21.57
CA LEU A 515 -31.84 9.32 -21.08
C LEU A 515 -32.49 9.78 -19.77
N GLU A 516 -33.78 9.52 -19.57
CA GLU A 516 -34.45 9.78 -18.28
C GLU A 516 -33.89 8.86 -17.18
N SER A 517 -33.73 7.56 -17.45
CA SER A 517 -33.11 6.60 -16.53
C SER A 517 -31.66 6.94 -16.19
N ILE A 518 -30.86 7.40 -17.16
CA ILE A 518 -29.49 7.89 -16.95
C ILE A 518 -29.48 9.06 -15.96
N ASN A 519 -30.41 10.01 -16.10
CA ASN A 519 -30.47 11.19 -15.24
C ASN A 519 -30.88 10.85 -13.80
N GLU A 520 -31.79 9.89 -13.62
CA GLU A 520 -32.15 9.37 -12.30
C GLU A 520 -30.96 8.70 -11.61
N VAL A 521 -30.25 7.80 -12.32
CA VAL A 521 -29.07 7.12 -11.77
C VAL A 521 -27.93 8.09 -11.45
N LEU A 522 -27.69 9.11 -12.29
CA LEU A 522 -26.70 10.14 -12.00
C LEU A 522 -27.01 10.91 -10.71
N THR A 523 -28.28 11.18 -10.45
CA THR A 523 -28.71 11.85 -9.20
C THR A 523 -28.42 10.97 -7.98
N ILE A 524 -28.65 9.67 -8.07
CA ILE A 524 -28.35 8.70 -7.01
C ILE A 524 -26.84 8.58 -6.79
N ILE A 525 -26.05 8.42 -7.86
CA ILE A 525 -24.58 8.36 -7.79
C ILE A 525 -24.00 9.60 -7.13
N GLN A 526 -24.56 10.78 -7.42
CA GLN A 526 -24.12 12.04 -6.83
C GLN A 526 -24.47 12.13 -5.35
N ALA A 527 -25.62 11.60 -4.92
CA ALA A 527 -25.98 11.48 -3.51
C ALA A 527 -25.02 10.53 -2.77
N ASP A 528 -24.81 9.31 -3.30
CA ASP A 528 -23.90 8.31 -2.73
C ASP A 528 -22.47 8.87 -2.58
N ALA A 529 -21.97 9.60 -3.58
CA ALA A 529 -20.65 10.21 -3.54
C ALA A 529 -20.51 11.28 -2.45
N ASN A 530 -21.59 12.04 -2.18
CA ASN A 530 -21.59 13.04 -1.11
C ASN A 530 -21.63 12.38 0.27
N ASP A 531 -22.37 11.29 0.43
CA ASP A 531 -22.43 10.54 1.69
C ASP A 531 -21.10 9.84 1.99
N MET A 532 -20.48 9.20 0.97
CA MET A 532 -19.12 8.67 1.09
C MET A 532 -18.10 9.73 1.51
N ARG A 533 -18.21 10.94 0.95
CA ARG A 533 -17.32 12.05 1.30
C ARG A 533 -17.51 12.48 2.76
N ARG A 534 -18.75 12.49 3.27
CA ARG A 534 -19.02 12.78 4.68
C ARG A 534 -18.41 11.73 5.60
N GLU A 535 -18.60 10.45 5.29
CA GLU A 535 -18.06 9.37 6.12
C GLU A 535 -16.53 9.32 6.09
N LEU A 536 -15.91 9.53 4.93
CA LEU A 536 -14.46 9.67 4.83
C LEU A 536 -13.93 10.85 5.66
N THR A 537 -14.66 11.95 5.73
CA THR A 537 -14.29 13.10 6.56
C THR A 537 -14.42 12.77 8.05
N SER A 538 -15.48 12.05 8.44
CA SER A 538 -15.70 11.54 9.80
C SER A 538 -14.58 10.58 10.24
N LEU A 539 -14.22 9.65 9.37
CA LEU A 539 -13.14 8.69 9.56
C LEU A 539 -11.78 9.39 9.67
N GLN A 540 -11.54 10.43 8.87
CA GLN A 540 -10.34 11.25 8.96
C GLN A 540 -10.25 12.02 10.28
N SER A 541 -11.37 12.57 10.79
CA SER A 541 -11.38 13.19 12.13
C SER A 541 -11.12 12.17 13.25
N ASN A 542 -11.68 10.96 13.14
CA ASN A 542 -11.49 9.90 14.13
C ASN A 542 -10.04 9.39 14.17
N LEU A 543 -9.37 9.31 13.00
CA LEU A 543 -7.97 8.87 12.90
C LEU A 543 -6.95 9.95 13.27
N SER A 544 -7.23 11.22 12.96
CA SER A 544 -6.30 12.33 13.26
C SER A 544 -6.27 12.69 14.75
N GLY A 545 -7.24 12.22 15.54
CA GLY A 545 -7.35 12.57 16.95
C GLY A 545 -7.68 14.05 17.19
N GLU A 546 -7.98 14.80 16.13
CA GLU A 546 -8.50 16.16 16.15
C GLU A 546 -10.02 16.09 16.35
N SER A 547 -10.44 15.92 17.61
CA SER A 547 -11.84 16.13 18.02
C SER A 547 -12.11 17.59 18.37
#